data_AF-A0A0L0VK33-F1
#
_entry.id   AF-A0A0L0VK33-F1
#
_cell.length_a   1.000
_cell.length_b   1.000
_cell.length_c   1.000
_cell.angle_alpha   90.00
_cell.angle_beta   90.00
_cell.angle_gamma   90.00
#
_symmetry.space_group_name_H-M   'P 1'
#
loop_
_entity.id
_entity.type
_entity.pdbx_description
1 polymer ?
#
loop_
_entity_poly.entity_id
_entity_poly.type
_entity_poly.pdbx_seq_one_letter_code
_entity_poly.pdbx_strand_id
1 'polypeptide(L)'
;MALFNLRSSTILVATVFLVLLNSSSQVGARTLERRDLPETQTKAFCDGKPRGDIPPVVEHDCNVAFTKFGFEGKDKVARGDSSLITSVSETCRVILDCPTKDAAASAGRMLTNNRRDGGFQKIQEMCTRQGQTGQIHIEGGCIINTTSSKDNV
;
A
#
# COMPACT_ATOMS: atom_id res chain seq x y z
N MET A 1 -68.07 -31.97 35.52
CA MET A 1 -66.70 -32.05 34.96
C MET A 1 -66.81 -32.12 33.45
N ALA A 2 -66.25 -31.14 32.72
CA ALA A 2 -65.77 -31.30 31.35
C ALA A 2 -64.95 -30.06 31.00
N LEU A 3 -63.63 -30.26 30.89
CA LEU A 3 -62.63 -29.25 30.57
C LEU A 3 -62.73 -28.85 29.09
N PHE A 4 -62.63 -27.56 28.82
CA PHE A 4 -62.57 -26.98 27.49
C PHE A 4 -61.27 -27.39 26.79
N ASN A 5 -61.40 -27.99 25.60
CA ASN A 5 -60.31 -28.26 24.67
C ASN A 5 -59.81 -26.93 24.05
N LEU A 6 -58.58 -26.52 24.38
CA LEU A 6 -57.84 -25.52 23.60
C LEU A 6 -57.24 -26.21 22.37
N ARG A 7 -57.85 -25.97 21.20
CA ARG A 7 -57.38 -26.47 19.91
C ARG A 7 -56.69 -25.33 19.14
N SER A 8 -55.45 -25.59 18.72
CA SER A 8 -54.77 -24.99 17.58
C SER A 8 -54.52 -23.48 17.57
N SER A 9 -53.40 -23.02 18.14
CA SER A 9 -52.77 -21.74 17.71
C SER A 9 -51.27 -21.61 18.02
N THR A 10 -50.55 -22.70 18.30
CA THR A 10 -49.11 -22.63 18.66
C THR A 10 -48.14 -23.06 17.57
N ILE A 11 -48.61 -23.56 16.43
CA ILE A 11 -47.72 -24.11 15.38
C ILE A 11 -47.30 -23.05 14.34
N LEU A 12 -48.07 -21.98 14.14
CA LEU A 12 -47.81 -20.98 13.09
C LEU A 12 -46.81 -19.88 13.48
N VAL A 13 -46.48 -19.69 14.76
CA VAL A 13 -45.56 -18.64 15.20
C VAL A 13 -44.09 -19.10 15.11
N ALA A 14 -43.83 -20.40 15.20
CA ALA A 14 -42.47 -20.95 15.20
C ALA A 14 -41.83 -20.98 13.79
N THR A 15 -42.62 -21.03 12.73
CA THR A 15 -42.11 -21.12 11.35
C THR A 15 -41.68 -19.77 10.77
N VAL A 16 -42.24 -18.66 11.24
CA VAL A 16 -41.87 -17.31 10.76
C VAL A 16 -40.53 -16.85 11.34
N PHE A 17 -40.19 -17.25 12.58
CA PHE A 17 -38.90 -16.92 13.20
C PHE A 17 -37.70 -17.66 12.57
N LEU A 18 -37.91 -18.86 12.02
CA LEU A 18 -36.87 -19.65 11.37
C LEU A 18 -36.49 -19.12 9.98
N VAL A 19 -37.38 -18.40 9.30
CA VAL A 19 -37.09 -17.82 7.97
C VAL A 19 -36.29 -16.52 8.10
N LEU A 20 -36.41 -15.78 9.19
CA LEU A 20 -35.68 -14.53 9.43
C LEU A 20 -34.22 -14.74 9.90
N LEU A 21 -33.86 -15.95 10.36
CA LEU A 21 -32.47 -16.29 10.72
C LEU A 21 -31.64 -16.80 9.53
N ASN A 22 -32.29 -17.21 8.43
CA ASN A 22 -31.61 -17.74 7.23
C ASN A 22 -31.34 -16.69 6.14
N SER A 23 -31.77 -15.44 6.34
CA SER A 23 -31.42 -14.30 5.50
C SER A 23 -30.32 -13.44 6.13
N SER A 24 -29.36 -14.08 6.80
CA SER A 24 -28.01 -13.52 6.81
C SER A 24 -27.52 -13.58 5.37
N SER A 25 -27.84 -12.51 4.65
CA SER A 25 -27.17 -12.14 3.43
C SER A 25 -25.69 -12.32 3.72
N GLN A 26 -25.10 -13.39 3.20
CA GLN A 26 -23.67 -13.45 2.99
C GLN A 26 -23.41 -12.35 1.96
N VAL A 27 -23.38 -11.10 2.45
CA VAL A 27 -22.53 -10.08 1.87
C VAL A 27 -21.20 -10.78 1.91
N GLY A 28 -20.81 -11.31 0.74
CA GLY A 28 -19.57 -12.00 0.57
C GLY A 28 -18.55 -11.07 1.18
N ALA A 29 -18.12 -11.42 2.39
CA ALA A 29 -16.91 -10.93 2.94
C ALA A 29 -15.89 -11.50 1.96
N ARG A 30 -15.65 -10.76 0.88
CA ARG A 30 -14.29 -10.41 0.52
C ARG A 30 -13.74 -9.75 1.78
N THR A 31 -13.46 -10.56 2.79
CA THR A 31 -12.15 -10.61 3.38
C THR A 31 -11.24 -10.54 2.17
N LEU A 32 -10.87 -9.32 1.79
CA LEU A 32 -9.51 -9.03 1.39
C LEU A 32 -8.71 -9.81 2.42
N GLU A 33 -8.41 -11.08 2.10
CA GLU A 33 -7.38 -11.82 2.79
C GLU A 33 -6.20 -10.89 2.64
N ARG A 34 -5.98 -10.15 3.72
CA ARG A 34 -4.93 -9.19 3.90
C ARG A 34 -3.72 -10.08 3.95
N ARG A 35 -3.26 -10.56 2.79
CA ARG A 35 -2.10 -11.42 2.66
C ARG A 35 -1.03 -10.67 3.41
N ASP A 36 -0.67 -11.19 4.57
CA ASP A 36 0.47 -10.73 5.30
C ASP A 36 1.63 -10.88 4.32
N LEU A 37 2.01 -9.76 3.70
CA LEU A 37 3.13 -9.77 2.79
C LEU A 37 4.32 -10.27 3.63
N PRO A 38 5.06 -11.28 3.14
CA PRO A 38 6.18 -11.84 3.88
C PRO A 38 7.14 -10.70 4.26
N GLU A 39 7.79 -10.78 5.43
CA GLU A 39 8.70 -9.73 5.95
C GLU A 39 9.75 -9.25 4.92
N THR A 40 10.11 -10.11 3.97
CA THR A 40 11.02 -9.79 2.87
C THR A 40 10.52 -8.64 1.98
N GLN A 41 9.21 -8.38 1.95
CA GLN A 41 8.58 -7.29 1.20
C GLN A 41 8.35 -6.02 2.04
N THR A 42 8.66 -6.03 3.34
CA THR A 42 8.57 -4.86 4.22
C THR A 42 9.93 -4.33 4.67
N LYS A 43 11.03 -5.07 4.42
CA LYS A 43 12.40 -4.60 4.68
C LYS A 43 12.89 -3.74 3.52
N ALA A 44 13.39 -2.55 3.84
CA ALA A 44 14.14 -1.74 2.89
C ALA A 44 15.51 -2.39 2.65
N PHE A 45 15.90 -2.50 1.39
CA PHE A 45 17.26 -2.83 1.00
C PHE A 45 18.03 -1.51 0.84
N CYS A 46 19.08 -1.32 1.62
CA CYS A 46 19.96 -0.16 1.48
C CYS A 46 21.16 -0.58 0.64
N ASP A 47 21.41 0.16 -0.44
CA ASP A 47 22.67 0.01 -1.15
C ASP A 47 23.75 0.82 -0.43
N GLY A 48 25.02 0.58 -0.76
CA GLY A 48 26.13 1.35 -0.23
C GLY A 48 26.01 2.85 -0.54
N LYS A 49 26.84 3.66 0.13
CA LYS A 49 26.96 5.07 -0.24
C LYS A 49 27.39 5.18 -1.71
N PRO A 50 26.84 6.15 -2.47
CA PRO A 50 27.29 6.40 -3.83
C PRO A 50 28.83 6.50 -3.89
N ARG A 51 29.45 5.86 -4.89
CA ARG A 51 30.92 5.84 -5.05
C ARG A 51 31.38 6.95 -5.99
N GLY A 52 32.64 7.35 -5.84
CA GLY A 52 33.24 8.41 -6.67
C GLY A 52 32.74 9.81 -6.31
N ASP A 53 32.51 10.66 -7.31
CA ASP A 53 32.09 12.06 -7.13
C ASP A 53 30.57 12.24 -6.95
N ILE A 54 29.86 11.13 -6.72
CA ILE A 54 28.41 11.13 -6.51
C ILE A 54 28.14 11.48 -5.03
N PRO A 55 27.45 12.60 -4.74
CA PRO A 55 27.16 12.97 -3.37
C PRO A 55 26.19 11.95 -2.73
N PRO A 56 26.31 11.70 -1.41
CA PRO A 56 25.32 10.92 -0.69
C PRO A 56 23.95 11.57 -0.80
N VAL A 57 22.90 10.76 -0.81
CA VAL A 57 21.52 11.25 -0.84
C VAL A 57 21.16 11.94 0.48
N VAL A 58 20.46 13.05 0.41
CA VAL A 58 20.00 13.80 1.59
C VAL A 58 18.50 13.58 1.81
N GLU A 59 18.10 13.35 3.07
CA GLU A 59 16.70 13.09 3.45
C GLU A 59 15.77 14.23 3.03
N HIS A 60 16.19 15.49 3.21
CA HIS A 60 15.43 16.65 2.75
C HIS A 60 15.15 16.60 1.23
N ASP A 61 16.19 16.37 0.44
CA ASP A 61 16.11 16.33 -1.02
C ASP A 61 15.21 15.18 -1.49
N CYS A 62 15.32 14.01 -0.86
CA CYS A 62 14.45 12.87 -1.17
C CYS A 62 12.98 13.16 -0.84
N ASN A 63 12.70 13.83 0.28
CA ASN A 63 11.34 14.24 0.63
C ASN A 63 10.77 15.25 -0.38
N VAL A 64 11.58 16.22 -0.82
CA VAL A 64 11.19 17.17 -1.86
C VAL A 64 10.95 16.45 -3.20
N ALA A 65 11.81 15.52 -3.58
CA ALA A 65 11.62 14.69 -4.77
C ALA A 65 10.32 13.87 -4.67
N PHE A 66 10.07 13.23 -3.52
CA PHE A 66 8.84 12.47 -3.27
C PHE A 66 7.59 13.34 -3.39
N THR A 67 7.57 14.54 -2.82
CA THR A 67 6.38 15.42 -2.93
C THR A 67 6.10 15.89 -4.36
N LYS A 68 7.12 15.89 -5.24
CA LYS A 68 7.02 16.26 -6.65
C LYS A 68 6.56 15.12 -7.57
N PHE A 69 6.22 13.93 -7.07
CA PHE A 69 5.90 12.72 -7.85
C PHE A 69 4.67 12.77 -8.77
N GLY A 70 4.06 13.94 -9.00
CA GLY A 70 2.90 14.06 -9.88
C GLY A 70 1.67 13.30 -9.35
N PHE A 71 1.41 13.36 -8.05
CA PHE A 71 0.25 12.71 -7.45
C PHE A 71 -1.06 13.40 -7.86
N GLU A 72 -1.82 12.76 -8.75
CA GLU A 72 -3.02 13.32 -9.37
C GLU A 72 -4.32 12.63 -8.91
N GLY A 73 -5.43 13.31 -9.17
CA GLY A 73 -6.77 12.78 -8.90
C GLY A 73 -7.17 12.73 -7.43
N LYS A 74 -8.36 12.18 -7.18
CA LYS A 74 -8.97 12.07 -5.85
C LYS A 74 -8.18 11.15 -4.91
N ASP A 75 -7.53 10.13 -5.47
CA ASP A 75 -6.79 9.11 -4.73
C ASP A 75 -5.28 9.38 -4.66
N LYS A 76 -4.82 10.56 -5.14
CA LYS A 76 -3.42 10.99 -5.14
C LYS A 76 -2.49 9.90 -5.69
N VAL A 77 -2.80 9.46 -6.89
CA VAL A 77 -2.09 8.38 -7.58
C VAL A 77 -0.92 8.96 -8.36
N ALA A 78 0.26 8.35 -8.23
CA ALA A 78 1.39 8.64 -9.11
C ALA A 78 1.03 8.18 -10.52
N ARG A 79 0.99 9.13 -11.45
CA ARG A 79 0.70 8.88 -12.87
C ARG A 79 1.89 9.32 -13.72
N GLY A 80 2.15 8.54 -14.75
CA GLY A 80 3.14 8.87 -15.78
C GLY A 80 2.86 8.05 -17.03
N ASP A 81 3.48 8.44 -18.15
CA ASP A 81 3.28 7.78 -19.46
C ASP A 81 3.99 6.41 -19.56
N SER A 82 4.63 5.99 -18.46
CA SER A 82 5.56 4.88 -18.38
C SER A 82 5.38 4.15 -17.04
N SER A 83 5.71 2.86 -17.03
CA SER A 83 5.77 2.01 -15.82
C SER A 83 6.78 2.51 -14.79
N LEU A 84 7.75 3.32 -15.26
CA LEU A 84 8.78 3.95 -14.46
C LEU A 84 8.47 5.45 -14.35
N ILE A 85 8.14 5.90 -13.15
CA ILE A 85 7.86 7.29 -12.83
C ILE A 85 9.00 7.79 -11.97
N THR A 86 9.61 8.91 -12.37
CA THR A 86 10.78 9.47 -11.68
C THR A 86 10.52 10.90 -11.27
N SER A 87 11.00 11.26 -10.08
CA SER A 87 11.07 12.63 -9.61
C SER A 87 12.46 12.91 -9.03
N VAL A 88 12.98 14.11 -9.27
CA VAL A 88 14.34 14.49 -8.90
C VAL A 88 14.31 15.79 -8.11
N SER A 89 15.12 15.85 -7.06
CA SER A 89 15.45 17.08 -6.35
C SER A 89 16.89 17.02 -5.85
N GLU A 90 17.70 18.00 -6.23
CA GLU A 90 19.09 18.17 -5.76
C GLU A 90 19.92 16.88 -5.75
N THR A 91 20.20 16.28 -4.59
CA THR A 91 21.01 15.05 -4.49
C THR A 91 20.24 13.76 -4.71
N CYS A 92 18.90 13.80 -4.70
CA CYS A 92 18.06 12.62 -4.66
C CYS A 92 17.14 12.49 -5.88
N ARG A 93 17.06 11.27 -6.40
CA ARG A 93 16.09 10.82 -7.40
C ARG A 93 15.25 9.73 -6.77
N VAL A 94 13.95 9.94 -6.73
CA VAL A 94 12.98 8.92 -6.30
C VAL A 94 12.38 8.30 -7.56
N ILE A 95 12.32 6.99 -7.63
CA ILE A 95 11.83 6.20 -8.77
C ILE A 95 10.74 5.28 -8.26
N LEU A 96 9.61 5.25 -8.95
CA LEU A 96 8.56 4.24 -8.80
C LEU A 96 8.59 3.37 -10.05
N ASP A 97 8.91 2.09 -9.88
CA ASP A 97 8.87 1.09 -10.93
C ASP A 97 7.70 0.15 -10.69
N CYS A 98 6.75 0.10 -11.62
CA CYS A 98 5.55 -0.72 -11.54
C CYS A 98 5.48 -1.68 -12.74
N PRO A 99 4.93 -2.90 -12.57
CA PRO A 99 4.94 -3.91 -13.64
C PRO A 99 4.11 -3.53 -14.87
N THR A 100 3.14 -2.64 -14.72
CA THR A 100 2.32 -2.13 -15.83
C THR A 100 2.15 -0.61 -15.72
N LYS A 101 1.86 0.07 -16.83
CA LYS A 101 1.57 1.51 -16.83
C LYS A 101 0.30 1.86 -16.06
N ASP A 102 -0.64 0.92 -15.99
CA ASP A 102 -1.90 1.06 -15.25
C ASP A 102 -1.74 0.73 -13.76
N ALA A 103 -0.61 0.13 -13.36
CA ALA A 103 -0.32 -0.15 -11.96
C ALA A 103 -0.01 1.18 -11.26
N ALA A 104 -1.05 1.69 -10.60
CA ALA A 104 -1.06 2.97 -9.92
C ALA A 104 -0.71 2.82 -8.43
N ALA A 105 0.27 3.58 -7.96
CA ALA A 105 0.57 3.70 -6.53
C ALA A 105 0.06 5.04 -5.98
N SER A 106 -0.80 5.01 -4.98
CA SER A 106 -1.22 6.23 -4.29
C SER A 106 -0.12 6.75 -3.37
N ALA A 107 -0.10 8.06 -3.10
CA ALA A 107 0.84 8.67 -2.16
C ALA A 107 0.87 7.94 -0.81
N GLY A 108 -0.29 7.54 -0.28
CA GLY A 108 -0.37 6.78 0.97
C GLY A 108 0.24 5.38 0.90
N ARG A 109 0.10 4.68 -0.25
CA ARG A 109 0.72 3.36 -0.49
C ARG A 109 2.22 3.49 -0.77
N MET A 110 2.66 4.63 -1.28
CA MET A 110 4.07 4.89 -1.45
C MET A 110 4.75 5.29 -0.15
N LEU A 111 4.06 6.03 0.73
CA LEU A 111 4.56 6.36 2.07
C LEU A 111 4.64 5.11 2.96
N THR A 112 3.66 4.21 2.85
CA THR A 112 3.52 3.01 3.70
C THR A 112 3.11 1.79 2.89
N ASN A 113 3.62 0.59 3.21
CA ASN A 113 3.14 -0.64 2.58
C ASN A 113 1.80 -1.07 3.20
N ASN A 114 0.68 -0.49 2.73
CA ASN A 114 -0.68 -0.74 3.24
C ASN A 114 -0.82 -0.51 4.76
N ARG A 115 -0.38 0.68 5.23
CA ARG A 115 -0.33 1.07 6.65
C ARG A 115 0.58 0.22 7.55
N ARG A 116 1.52 -0.52 6.97
CA ARG A 116 2.65 -1.13 7.67
C ARG A 116 3.87 -0.21 7.60
N ASP A 117 4.83 -0.42 8.50
CA ASP A 117 6.12 0.30 8.60
C ASP A 117 7.07 0.03 7.41
N GLY A 118 6.57 0.15 6.17
CA GLY A 118 7.27 -0.02 4.90
C GLY A 118 7.16 1.22 4.01
N GLY A 119 7.44 1.09 2.71
CA GLY A 119 7.37 2.19 1.75
C GLY A 119 8.52 3.20 1.88
N PHE A 120 8.33 4.36 1.25
CA PHE A 120 9.31 5.44 1.16
C PHE A 120 9.77 5.92 2.54
N GLN A 121 8.88 6.00 3.53
CA GLN A 121 9.26 6.38 4.89
C GLN A 121 10.31 5.43 5.47
N LYS A 122 10.17 4.13 5.23
CA LYS A 122 11.13 3.14 5.71
C LYS A 122 12.50 3.27 5.05
N ILE A 123 12.53 3.63 3.76
CA ILE A 123 13.78 3.95 3.04
C ILE A 123 14.44 5.19 3.64
N GLN A 124 13.66 6.22 3.99
CA GLN A 124 14.21 7.42 4.62
C GLN A 124 14.85 7.09 5.97
N GLU A 125 14.13 6.35 6.82
CA GLU A 125 14.58 5.98 8.17
C GLU A 125 15.80 5.07 8.18
N MET A 126 15.85 4.06 7.29
CA MET A 126 16.89 3.03 7.31
C MET A 126 18.12 3.38 6.46
N CYS A 127 17.91 3.96 5.27
CA CYS A 127 18.97 4.15 4.28
C CYS A 127 19.34 5.63 4.14
N THR A 128 18.35 6.50 3.85
CA THR A 128 18.63 7.89 3.46
C THR A 128 19.24 8.70 4.59
N ARG A 129 18.82 8.47 5.85
CA ARG A 129 19.47 9.06 7.04
C ARG A 129 20.95 8.75 7.18
N GLN A 130 21.41 7.66 6.56
CA GLN A 130 22.83 7.27 6.55
C GLN A 130 23.56 7.78 5.30
N GLY A 131 22.89 8.55 4.44
CA GLY A 131 23.40 8.98 3.14
C GLY A 131 23.41 7.87 2.09
N GLN A 132 22.62 6.82 2.29
CA GLN A 132 22.54 5.66 1.40
C GLN A 132 21.29 5.70 0.54
N THR A 133 21.42 5.16 -0.67
CA THR A 133 20.29 4.84 -1.54
C THR A 133 19.56 3.61 -1.01
N GLY A 134 18.31 3.41 -1.41
CA GLY A 134 17.57 2.25 -0.97
C GLY A 134 16.33 1.96 -1.77
N GLN A 135 15.81 0.76 -1.60
CA GLN A 135 14.63 0.29 -2.31
C GLN A 135 13.73 -0.53 -1.41
N ILE A 136 12.43 -0.52 -1.71
CA ILE A 136 11.44 -1.34 -1.02
C ILE A 136 10.30 -1.72 -1.96
N HIS A 137 9.82 -2.94 -1.81
CA HIS A 137 8.61 -3.37 -2.50
C HIS A 137 7.39 -2.76 -1.82
N ILE A 138 6.46 -2.28 -2.64
CA ILE A 138 5.13 -1.88 -2.20
C ILE A 138 4.09 -2.79 -2.84
N GLU A 139 2.92 -2.86 -2.22
CA GLU A 139 1.80 -3.65 -2.72
C GLU A 139 1.45 -3.31 -4.19
N GLY A 140 1.02 -4.30 -4.96
CA GLY A 140 0.78 -4.16 -6.41
C GLY A 140 2.00 -4.49 -7.28
N GLY A 141 3.07 -4.98 -6.66
CA GLY A 141 4.29 -5.42 -7.35
C GLY A 141 5.19 -4.26 -7.77
N CYS A 142 4.91 -3.04 -7.31
CA CYS A 142 5.77 -1.90 -7.58
C CYS A 142 6.93 -1.84 -6.59
N ILE A 143 7.99 -1.16 -6.99
CA ILE A 143 9.19 -0.92 -6.19
C ILE A 143 9.42 0.59 -6.13
N ILE A 144 9.69 1.09 -4.93
CA ILE A 144 10.15 2.48 -4.75
C ILE A 144 11.64 2.45 -4.49
N ASN A 145 12.38 3.25 -5.25
CA ASN A 145 13.83 3.40 -5.11
C ASN A 145 14.19 4.86 -4.81
N THR A 146 15.15 5.08 -3.93
CA THR A 146 15.91 6.33 -3.82
C THR A 146 17.29 6.10 -4.42
N THR A 147 17.69 6.95 -5.35
CA THR A 147 18.99 6.91 -6.04
C THR A 147 19.61 8.30 -6.00
N SER A 148 20.89 8.44 -6.32
CA SER A 148 21.47 9.77 -6.49
C SER A 148 20.92 10.42 -7.75
N SER A 149 20.72 11.74 -7.73
CA SER A 149 20.30 12.48 -8.92
C SER A 149 21.31 12.39 -10.08
N LYS A 150 22.60 12.27 -9.73
CA LYS A 150 23.73 12.13 -10.65
C LYS A 150 23.98 10.68 -11.09
N ASP A 151 23.21 9.73 -10.56
CA ASP A 151 23.28 8.34 -11.00
C ASP A 151 22.65 8.25 -12.40
N ASN A 152 23.49 8.06 -13.41
CA ASN A 152 23.06 7.77 -14.76
C ASN A 152 22.92 6.25 -14.87
N VAL A 153 21.76 5.73 -14.49
CA VAL A 153 21.27 4.46 -15.05
C VAL A 153 20.86 4.70 -16.48
#